data_AF-A0A929YXH1-F1
#
_entry.id   AF-A0A929YXH1-F1
#
_cell.length_a   1.000
_cell.length_b   1.000
_cell.length_c   1.000
_cell.angle_alpha   90.00
_cell.angle_beta   90.00
_cell.angle_gamma   90.00
#
_symmetry.space_group_name_H-M   'P 1'
#
loop_
_entity.id
_entity.type
_entity.pdbx_description
1 polymer ?
#
loop_
_entity_poly.entity_id
_entity_poly.type
_entity_poly.pdbx_seq_one_letter_code
_entity_poly.pdbx_strand_id
1 'polypeptide(L)'
;TYTIHADGNVVLNVSLDPTQAQNKGQLRRLGISMGFDNRFALMDYTARGPRENYSDRCEGSFFGHYVQRVDSNLTHYARTQTCGNRMGLRDLRLIDAEGNGVLVSTEGQVEFSVLPYDDHDLVNVEHDWELAPSKFNTAHFDFFQQGVGSGSCGPALTLDKYKVPTDKVANYTLRFSGLGKLYTGIANRPFAQQPVLRVTSVPGAETATLSGALTAYRSASVVDLRGAHLFDLPLNGSNRVVFSTATLQKGTYLVQLVRNDGKNEAVKWFKN
;
A
#
# COMPACT_ATOMS: atom_id res chain seq x y z
N THR A 1 3.93 23.70 3.00
CA THR A 1 4.41 24.13 1.67
C THR A 1 4.97 22.94 0.92
N TYR A 2 4.56 22.74 -0.33
CA TYR A 2 5.12 21.72 -1.22
C TYR A 2 6.15 22.36 -2.17
N THR A 3 7.31 21.72 -2.33
CA THR A 3 8.34 22.08 -3.30
C THR A 3 8.67 20.86 -4.15
N ILE A 4 8.46 20.96 -5.45
CA ILE A 4 8.70 19.87 -6.41
C ILE A 4 10.02 20.17 -7.13
N HIS A 5 10.97 19.26 -7.04
CA HIS A 5 12.28 19.37 -7.69
C HIS A 5 12.29 18.70 -9.06
N ALA A 6 13.24 19.10 -9.91
CA ALA A 6 13.36 18.58 -11.28
C ALA A 6 13.69 17.07 -11.36
N ASP A 7 14.23 16.50 -10.28
CA ASP A 7 14.52 15.08 -10.13
C ASP A 7 13.28 14.25 -9.68
N GLY A 8 12.12 14.89 -9.54
CA GLY A 8 10.88 14.27 -9.10
C GLY A 8 10.74 14.16 -7.58
N ASN A 9 11.72 14.63 -6.80
CA ASN A 9 11.59 14.69 -5.35
C ASN A 9 10.59 15.78 -4.94
N VAL A 10 9.72 15.44 -3.98
CA VAL A 10 8.78 16.39 -3.40
C VAL A 10 9.15 16.63 -1.94
N VAL A 11 9.39 17.88 -1.59
CA VAL A 11 9.62 18.31 -0.21
C VAL A 11 8.36 18.97 0.33
N LEU A 12 7.83 18.44 1.42
CA LEU A 12 6.71 18.99 2.15
C LEU A 12 7.21 19.55 3.49
N ASN A 13 7.27 20.87 3.58
CA ASN A 13 7.50 21.57 4.85
C ASN A 13 6.15 21.75 5.56
N VAL A 14 5.99 21.10 6.70
CA VAL A 14 4.77 21.14 7.52
C VAL A 14 4.96 22.14 8.66
N SER A 15 4.00 23.05 8.81
CA SER A 15 3.92 23.99 9.92
C SER A 15 2.50 23.95 10.46
N LEU A 16 2.36 23.50 11.71
CA LEU A 16 1.07 23.35 12.38
C LEU A 16 1.09 24.25 13.62
N ASP A 17 0.16 25.19 13.69
CA ASP A 17 0.04 26.13 14.80
C ASP A 17 -1.14 25.76 15.72
N PRO A 18 -0.91 24.98 16.80
CA PRO A 18 -1.93 24.67 17.78
C PRO A 18 -2.17 25.79 18.80
N THR A 19 -1.44 26.92 18.74
CA THR A 19 -1.51 27.98 19.76
C THR A 19 -2.84 28.71 19.79
N GLN A 20 -3.64 28.62 18.72
CA GLN A 20 -4.99 29.19 18.63
C GLN A 20 -6.08 28.10 18.57
N ALA A 21 -5.73 26.82 18.78
CA ALA A 21 -6.71 25.74 18.78
C ALA A 21 -7.77 26.00 19.87
N GLN A 22 -9.06 25.88 19.54
CA GLN A 22 -10.14 26.10 20.51
C GLN A 22 -10.26 24.95 21.53
N ASN A 23 -9.73 23.78 21.20
CA ASN A 23 -9.76 22.56 21.99
C ASN A 23 -8.40 22.23 22.62
N LYS A 24 -7.70 23.25 23.16
CA LYS A 24 -6.41 23.04 23.85
C LYS A 24 -6.54 22.01 24.96
N GLY A 25 -5.54 21.14 25.07
CA GLY A 25 -5.54 20.03 26.03
C GLY A 25 -6.45 18.86 25.67
N GLN A 26 -7.21 18.93 24.56
CA GLN A 26 -8.05 17.85 24.05
C GLN A 26 -7.61 17.33 22.67
N LEU A 27 -6.60 17.96 22.05
CA LEU A 27 -6.01 17.50 20.80
C LEU A 27 -5.40 16.10 20.97
N ARG A 28 -5.81 15.15 20.12
CA ARG A 28 -5.33 13.76 20.15
C ARG A 28 -4.10 13.54 19.28
N ARG A 29 -3.97 14.32 18.21
CA ARG A 29 -2.91 14.19 17.20
C ARG A 29 -2.65 15.56 16.56
N LEU A 30 -1.40 15.82 16.22
CA LEU A 30 -0.98 16.99 15.46
C LEU A 30 -0.09 16.53 14.30
N GLY A 31 -0.65 16.50 13.09
CA GLY A 31 0.03 15.91 11.93
C GLY A 31 -0.78 16.02 10.66
N ILE A 32 -0.36 15.24 9.66
CA ILE A 32 -1.05 15.11 8.39
C ILE A 32 -1.36 13.64 8.09
N SER A 33 -2.46 13.38 7.41
CA SER A 33 -2.81 12.08 6.86
C SER A 33 -2.78 12.11 5.34
N MET A 34 -2.46 10.98 4.72
CA MET A 34 -2.51 10.80 3.27
C MET A 34 -2.74 9.35 2.90
N GLY A 35 -3.45 9.13 1.80
CA GLY A 35 -3.71 7.80 1.25
C GLY A 35 -2.64 7.38 0.24
N PHE A 36 -2.21 6.13 0.33
CA PHE A 36 -1.37 5.45 -0.65
C PHE A 36 -2.14 4.28 -1.28
N ASP A 37 -1.80 3.93 -2.52
CA ASP A 37 -2.41 2.78 -3.19
C ASP A 37 -2.13 1.48 -2.41
N ASN A 38 -3.15 0.62 -2.27
CA ASN A 38 -3.07 -0.66 -1.57
C ASN A 38 -2.00 -1.61 -2.12
N ARG A 39 -1.56 -1.42 -3.37
CA ARG A 39 -0.45 -2.17 -3.94
C ARG A 39 0.85 -2.03 -3.14
N PHE A 40 1.04 -0.91 -2.43
CA PHE A 40 2.22 -0.67 -1.60
C PHE A 40 2.08 -1.37 -0.24
N ALA A 41 2.10 -2.70 -0.27
CA ALA A 41 1.77 -3.54 0.87
C ALA A 41 2.95 -3.78 1.83
N LEU A 42 4.19 -3.45 1.44
CA LEU A 42 5.36 -3.62 2.29
C LEU A 42 5.81 -2.27 2.87
N MET A 43 6.00 -2.24 4.18
CA MET A 43 6.56 -1.15 4.96
C MET A 43 7.96 -1.55 5.45
N ASP A 44 8.98 -0.86 4.97
CA ASP A 44 10.38 -0.95 5.42
C ASP A 44 10.77 0.40 6.02
N TYR A 45 11.14 0.44 7.30
CA TYR A 45 11.28 1.71 8.03
C TYR A 45 12.37 1.69 9.09
N THR A 46 12.87 2.89 9.40
CA THR A 46 13.76 3.15 10.52
C THR A 46 13.05 4.03 11.55
N ALA A 47 12.65 3.43 12.68
CA ALA A 47 11.94 4.11 13.77
C ALA A 47 12.00 3.26 15.07
N ARG A 48 11.23 3.61 16.10
CA ARG A 48 10.97 2.70 17.23
C ARG A 48 10.04 1.54 16.82
N GLY A 49 10.41 0.32 17.19
CA GLY A 49 9.64 -0.89 16.84
C GLY A 49 10.11 -2.15 17.59
N PRO A 50 9.71 -3.35 17.13
CA PRO A 50 8.81 -3.65 16.02
C PRO A 50 7.32 -3.63 16.41
N ARG A 51 6.95 -3.29 17.65
CA ARG A 51 5.56 -3.10 18.08
C ARG A 51 5.18 -1.61 18.16
N GLU A 52 3.88 -1.35 18.09
CA GLU A 52 3.34 0.01 18.25
C GLU A 52 3.78 0.66 19.57
N ASN A 53 3.99 1.97 19.53
CA ASN A 53 4.49 2.74 20.67
C ASN A 53 3.92 4.16 20.69
N TYR A 54 3.83 4.71 21.90
CA TYR A 54 3.25 6.02 22.19
C TYR A 54 4.11 6.76 23.21
N SER A 55 3.93 8.08 23.32
CA SER A 55 4.77 8.94 24.16
C SER A 55 4.85 8.51 25.63
N ASP A 56 3.80 7.88 26.17
CA ASP A 56 3.71 7.32 27.51
C ASP A 56 3.92 5.79 27.59
N ARG A 57 4.16 5.13 26.46
CA ARG A 57 4.32 3.67 26.33
C ARG A 57 5.33 3.32 25.23
N CYS A 58 6.59 3.72 25.39
CA CYS A 58 7.66 3.48 24.40
C CYS A 58 8.97 2.90 24.96
N GLU A 59 9.11 2.71 26.28
CA GLU A 59 10.37 2.23 26.88
C GLU A 59 10.79 0.85 26.39
N GLY A 60 9.83 -0.03 26.07
CA GLY A 60 10.09 -1.35 25.49
C GLY A 60 10.33 -1.37 23.97
N SER A 61 10.35 -0.21 23.31
CA SER A 61 10.46 -0.11 21.85
C SER A 61 11.82 0.43 21.44
N PHE A 62 12.61 -0.41 20.78
CA PHE A 62 13.96 -0.11 20.35
C PHE A 62 13.97 0.63 19.03
N PHE A 63 14.89 1.59 18.89
CA PHE A 63 15.17 2.24 17.63
C PHE A 63 15.96 1.28 16.72
N GLY A 64 15.50 1.08 15.49
CA GLY A 64 16.13 0.16 14.55
C GLY A 64 15.46 0.18 13.18
N HIS A 65 15.95 -0.71 12.30
CA HIS A 65 15.36 -0.99 11.00
C HIS A 65 14.42 -2.18 11.09
N TYR A 66 13.23 -2.05 10.52
CA TYR A 66 12.18 -3.06 10.58
C TYR A 66 11.46 -3.17 9.23
N VAL A 67 11.04 -4.39 8.89
CA VAL A 67 10.27 -4.69 7.68
C VAL A 67 9.04 -5.47 8.06
N GLN A 68 7.87 -5.00 7.66
CA GLN A 68 6.59 -5.68 7.90
C GLN A 68 5.57 -5.31 6.82
N ARG A 69 4.46 -6.04 6.74
CA ARG A 69 3.37 -5.69 5.83
C ARG A 69 2.47 -4.61 6.46
N VAL A 70 1.82 -3.81 5.62
CA VAL A 70 0.88 -2.77 6.11
C VAL A 70 -0.28 -3.39 6.89
N ASP A 71 -0.84 -4.49 6.40
CA ASP A 71 -1.91 -5.23 7.07
C ASP A 71 -1.49 -5.74 8.47
N SER A 72 -0.25 -6.19 8.62
CA SER A 72 0.28 -6.66 9.91
C SER A 72 0.50 -5.55 10.95
N ASN A 73 0.40 -4.28 10.56
CA ASN A 73 0.51 -3.15 11.49
C ASN A 73 -0.84 -2.77 12.13
N LEU A 74 -1.95 -3.36 11.66
CA LEU A 74 -3.25 -3.26 12.32
C LEU A 74 -3.25 -4.15 13.58
N THR A 75 -3.40 -3.54 14.75
CA THR A 75 -3.56 -4.31 15.99
C THR A 75 -5.01 -4.75 16.13
N HIS A 76 -5.24 -6.06 16.19
CA HIS A 76 -6.56 -6.68 16.38
C HIS A 76 -7.05 -6.55 17.82
N TYR A 77 -7.38 -5.32 18.23
CA TYR A 77 -8.05 -5.04 19.50
C TYR A 77 -9.50 -5.53 19.47
N ALA A 78 -10.03 -5.94 20.63
CA ALA A 78 -11.40 -6.47 20.74
C ALA A 78 -12.46 -5.47 20.24
N ARG A 79 -12.24 -4.18 20.54
CA ARG A 79 -12.88 -3.06 19.84
C ARG A 79 -11.85 -2.35 18.97
N THR A 80 -12.21 -2.06 17.73
CA THR A 80 -11.35 -1.26 16.84
C THR A 80 -11.06 0.11 17.45
N GLN A 81 -9.80 0.52 17.35
CA GLN A 81 -9.29 1.75 17.94
C GLN A 81 -8.00 2.16 17.24
N THR A 82 -7.56 3.40 17.46
CA THR A 82 -6.29 3.89 16.94
C THR A 82 -5.15 2.97 17.38
N CYS A 83 -4.33 2.54 16.41
CA CYS A 83 -3.25 1.58 16.62
C CYS A 83 -2.09 1.82 15.65
N GLY A 84 -1.02 1.02 15.77
CA GLY A 84 0.04 0.94 14.77
C GLY A 84 1.04 2.11 14.75
N ASN A 85 0.96 3.05 15.70
CA ASN A 85 1.86 4.21 15.79
C ASN A 85 3.31 3.82 16.08
N ARG A 86 4.26 4.56 15.50
CA ARG A 86 5.71 4.40 15.65
C ARG A 86 6.34 5.76 15.83
N MET A 87 7.04 5.96 16.94
CA MET A 87 7.72 7.22 17.22
C MET A 87 9.11 7.29 16.57
N GLY A 88 9.52 8.50 16.20
CA GLY A 88 10.89 8.80 15.79
C GLY A 88 11.25 8.25 14.41
N LEU A 89 10.35 8.37 13.45
CA LEU A 89 10.59 8.02 12.05
C LEU A 89 11.84 8.73 11.53
N ARG A 90 12.67 8.02 10.78
CA ARG A 90 13.75 8.59 9.95
C ARG A 90 13.44 8.42 8.48
N ASP A 91 13.14 7.20 8.09
CA ASP A 91 12.73 6.85 6.74
C ASP A 91 11.69 5.72 6.73
N LEU A 92 10.80 5.78 5.74
CA LEU A 92 9.79 4.78 5.43
C LEU A 92 9.77 4.53 3.92
N ARG A 93 9.92 3.28 3.51
CA ARG A 93 9.66 2.80 2.16
C ARG A 93 8.32 2.08 2.15
N LEU A 94 7.39 2.59 1.35
CA LEU A 94 6.15 1.90 0.99
C LEU A 94 6.30 1.37 -0.42
N ILE A 95 6.41 0.05 -0.57
CA ILE A 95 6.74 -0.60 -1.84
C ILE A 95 5.80 -1.73 -2.21
N ASP A 96 5.63 -1.94 -3.51
CA ASP A 96 4.90 -3.05 -4.12
C ASP A 96 5.78 -4.30 -4.25
N ALA A 97 5.20 -5.38 -4.77
CA ALA A 97 5.89 -6.67 -4.94
C ALA A 97 7.04 -6.60 -5.97
N GLU A 98 7.00 -5.61 -6.85
CA GLU A 98 8.01 -5.34 -7.88
C GLU A 98 9.12 -4.37 -7.42
N GLY A 99 9.02 -3.85 -6.18
CA GLY A 99 9.98 -2.91 -5.60
C GLY A 99 9.79 -1.45 -6.04
N ASN A 100 8.68 -1.12 -6.70
CA ASN A 100 8.31 0.28 -6.96
C ASN A 100 7.58 0.86 -5.74
N GLY A 101 7.69 2.16 -5.55
CA GLY A 101 7.05 2.78 -4.39
C GLY A 101 7.51 4.19 -4.12
N VAL A 102 7.48 4.54 -2.84
CA VAL A 102 7.91 5.84 -2.35
C VAL A 102 8.79 5.65 -1.12
N LEU A 103 9.90 6.39 -1.09
CA LEU A 103 10.69 6.64 0.10
C LEU A 103 10.21 7.96 0.70
N VAL A 104 9.85 7.93 1.97
CA VAL A 104 9.54 9.10 2.78
C VAL A 104 10.64 9.26 3.82
N SER A 105 11.50 10.25 3.63
CA SER A 105 12.51 10.64 4.62
C SER A 105 12.04 11.85 5.40
N THR A 106 12.46 11.98 6.65
CA THR A 106 11.96 13.04 7.54
C THR A 106 13.08 13.87 8.15
N GLU A 107 12.79 15.15 8.40
CA GLU A 107 13.61 16.06 9.20
C GLU A 107 12.74 16.64 10.32
N GLY A 108 13.28 16.64 11.55
CA GLY A 108 12.54 17.01 12.75
C GLY A 108 11.91 15.82 13.47
N GLN A 109 10.88 16.09 14.26
CA GLN A 109 10.15 15.09 15.03
C GLN A 109 8.94 14.60 14.23
N VAL A 110 8.96 13.31 13.88
CA VAL A 110 7.87 12.65 13.16
C VAL A 110 7.59 11.29 13.79
N GLU A 111 6.34 11.04 14.14
CA GLU A 111 5.74 9.75 14.42
C GLU A 111 4.95 9.31 13.19
N PHE A 112 4.74 8.02 13.00
CA PHE A 112 3.98 7.54 11.86
C PHE A 112 3.17 6.29 12.15
N SER A 113 2.09 6.12 11.40
CA SER A 113 1.40 4.84 11.24
C SER A 113 1.04 4.67 9.77
N VAL A 114 1.00 3.42 9.31
CA VAL A 114 0.39 3.06 8.02
C VAL A 114 -0.55 1.90 8.29
N LEU A 115 -1.82 2.07 7.92
CA LEU A 115 -2.90 1.10 8.11
C LEU A 115 -3.71 0.98 6.82
N PRO A 116 -4.39 -0.16 6.56
CA PRO A 116 -5.30 -0.28 5.43
C PRO A 116 -6.59 0.54 5.58
N TYR A 117 -6.76 1.25 6.70
CA TYR A 117 -8.00 1.89 7.12
C TYR A 117 -7.69 3.29 7.64
N ASP A 118 -8.58 4.25 7.43
CA ASP A 118 -8.49 5.55 8.09
C ASP A 118 -9.15 5.54 9.49
N ASP A 119 -8.98 6.64 10.22
CA ASP A 119 -9.55 6.79 11.57
C ASP A 119 -11.09 6.72 11.57
N HIS A 120 -11.75 7.09 10.47
CA HIS A 120 -13.21 7.02 10.33
C HIS A 120 -13.68 5.58 10.15
N ASP A 121 -12.98 4.78 9.33
CA ASP A 121 -13.26 3.36 9.18
C ASP A 121 -13.17 2.63 10.53
N LEU A 122 -12.10 2.89 11.28
CA LEU A 122 -11.85 2.23 12.56
C LEU A 122 -12.86 2.59 13.65
N VAL A 123 -13.34 3.85 13.71
CA VAL A 123 -14.31 4.27 14.74
C VAL A 123 -15.74 3.82 14.44
N ASN A 124 -16.06 3.56 13.17
CA ASN A 124 -17.42 3.25 12.72
C ASN A 124 -17.85 1.80 12.97
N VAL A 125 -16.91 0.90 13.25
CA VAL A 125 -17.18 -0.51 13.55
C VAL A 125 -16.87 -0.82 15.01
N GLU A 126 -17.47 -1.88 15.54
CA GLU A 126 -17.09 -2.38 16.87
C GLU A 126 -16.02 -3.46 16.76
N HIS A 127 -16.02 -4.23 15.67
CA HIS A 127 -15.09 -5.34 15.49
C HIS A 127 -14.38 -5.28 14.14
N ASP A 128 -13.13 -5.76 14.09
CA ASP A 128 -12.28 -5.66 12.90
C ASP A 128 -12.80 -6.45 11.69
N TRP A 129 -13.53 -7.54 11.90
CA TRP A 129 -14.16 -8.33 10.83
C TRP A 129 -15.34 -7.61 10.15
N GLU A 130 -15.82 -6.49 10.73
CA GLU A 130 -16.87 -5.65 10.15
C GLU A 130 -16.29 -4.60 9.17
N LEU A 131 -14.95 -4.44 9.14
CA LEU A 131 -14.28 -3.51 8.25
C LEU A 131 -14.54 -3.91 6.79
N ALA A 132 -15.03 -2.95 6.00
CA ALA A 132 -15.16 -3.11 4.57
C ALA A 132 -13.77 -3.34 3.92
N PRO A 133 -13.70 -3.90 2.70
CA PRO A 133 -12.43 -3.99 1.99
C PRO A 133 -11.76 -2.62 1.85
N SER A 134 -10.50 -2.54 2.26
CA SER A 134 -9.69 -1.33 2.16
C SER A 134 -9.60 -0.83 0.71
N LYS A 135 -9.60 0.50 0.56
CA LYS A 135 -9.39 1.18 -0.74
C LYS A 135 -7.99 1.77 -0.88
N PHE A 136 -7.36 2.15 0.23
CA PHE A 136 -6.06 2.78 0.30
C PHE A 136 -5.37 2.46 1.63
N ASN A 137 -4.04 2.48 1.62
CA ASN A 137 -3.23 2.47 2.82
C ASN A 137 -3.18 3.91 3.35
N THR A 138 -3.81 4.17 4.49
CA THR A 138 -3.77 5.46 5.16
C THR A 138 -2.49 5.58 5.97
N ALA A 139 -1.66 6.55 5.62
CA ALA A 139 -0.49 6.92 6.39
C ALA A 139 -0.76 8.19 7.20
N HIS A 140 -0.35 8.19 8.46
CA HIS A 140 -0.23 9.39 9.29
C HIS A 140 1.24 9.73 9.46
N PHE A 141 1.57 11.01 9.34
CA PHE A 141 2.88 11.58 9.66
C PHE A 141 2.66 12.70 10.65
N ASP A 142 2.89 12.41 11.92
CA ASP A 142 2.48 13.25 13.03
C ASP A 142 3.70 13.87 13.72
N PHE A 143 3.62 15.15 14.07
CA PHE A 143 4.59 15.75 14.98
C PHE A 143 4.48 15.14 16.38
N PHE A 144 3.25 14.89 16.83
CA PHE A 144 2.96 14.31 18.13
C PHE A 144 1.60 13.64 18.15
N GLN A 145 1.54 12.44 18.74
CA GLN A 145 0.29 11.79 19.11
C GLN A 145 0.19 11.70 20.65
N GLN A 146 -0.98 12.04 21.18
CA GLN A 146 -1.23 11.98 22.63
C GLN A 146 -1.00 10.55 23.16
N GLY A 147 -0.40 10.45 24.35
CA GLY A 147 -0.24 9.19 25.06
C GLY A 147 -1.57 8.49 25.37
N VAL A 148 -1.51 7.16 25.48
CA VAL A 148 -2.70 6.30 25.63
C VAL A 148 -3.43 6.56 26.96
N GLY A 149 -2.68 6.75 28.04
CA GLY A 149 -3.21 6.83 29.40
C GLY A 149 -3.88 5.52 29.86
N SER A 150 -4.69 5.61 30.91
CA SER A 150 -5.41 4.47 31.52
C SER A 150 -6.87 4.79 31.84
N GLY A 151 -7.46 5.77 31.14
CA GLY A 151 -8.78 6.34 31.46
C GLY A 151 -9.99 5.39 31.29
N SER A 152 -9.78 4.16 30.83
CA SER A 152 -10.82 3.12 30.76
C SER A 152 -11.08 2.43 32.11
N CYS A 153 -10.03 2.21 32.92
CA CYS A 153 -10.10 1.57 34.23
C CYS A 153 -8.87 1.95 35.08
N GLY A 154 -8.90 3.15 35.68
CA GLY A 154 -7.81 3.70 36.50
C GLY A 154 -7.94 5.22 36.67
N PRO A 155 -7.18 5.85 37.57
CA PRO A 155 -7.23 7.30 37.70
C PRO A 155 -6.50 8.00 36.54
N ALA A 156 -7.08 9.13 36.16
CA ALA A 156 -6.60 10.19 35.29
C ALA A 156 -6.51 9.93 33.78
N LEU A 157 -6.97 10.97 33.06
CA LEU A 157 -6.62 11.29 31.69
C LEU A 157 -5.10 11.22 31.48
N THR A 158 -4.65 11.07 30.24
CA THR A 158 -3.21 11.16 29.85
C THR A 158 -2.51 12.29 30.60
N LEU A 159 -1.35 12.00 31.23
CA LEU A 159 -0.58 13.02 31.97
C LEU A 159 -0.20 14.19 31.05
N ASP A 160 -0.13 15.41 31.59
CA ASP A 160 0.08 16.63 30.79
C ASP A 160 1.35 16.59 29.93
N LYS A 161 2.43 15.98 30.42
CA LYS A 161 3.68 15.79 29.66
C LYS A 161 3.55 14.88 28.42
N TYR A 162 2.45 14.13 28.31
CA TYR A 162 2.14 13.24 27.19
C TYR A 162 0.92 13.71 26.38
N LYS A 163 0.42 14.92 26.64
CA LYS A 163 -0.58 15.57 25.78
C LYS A 163 0.09 16.28 24.61
N VAL A 164 -0.66 16.47 23.53
CA VAL A 164 -0.21 17.24 22.38
C VAL A 164 0.22 18.64 22.82
N PRO A 165 1.47 19.08 22.54
CA PRO A 165 1.91 20.43 22.86
C PRO A 165 1.08 21.49 22.11
N THR A 166 0.60 22.50 22.83
CA THR A 166 -0.20 23.61 22.27
C THR A 166 0.40 24.99 22.55
N ASP A 167 1.64 25.03 23.04
CA ASP A 167 2.38 26.22 23.44
C ASP A 167 3.27 26.79 22.32
N LYS A 168 3.48 26.03 21.25
CA LYS A 168 4.38 26.38 20.15
C LYS A 168 3.93 25.82 18.81
N VAL A 169 4.41 26.44 17.74
CA VAL A 169 4.27 25.94 16.38
C VAL A 169 5.12 24.69 16.19
N ALA A 170 4.50 23.63 15.68
CA ALA A 170 5.16 22.39 15.32
C ALA A 170 5.62 22.46 13.86
N ASN A 171 6.90 22.17 13.62
CA ASN A 171 7.50 22.15 12.28
C ASN A 171 8.26 20.86 12.06
N TYR A 172 8.08 20.27 10.87
CA TYR A 172 8.84 19.13 10.39
C TYR A 172 8.79 19.09 8.86
N THR A 173 9.69 18.32 8.27
CA THR A 173 9.77 18.18 6.81
C THR A 173 9.66 16.71 6.42
N LEU A 174 8.86 16.44 5.40
CA LEU A 174 8.80 15.16 4.72
C LEU A 174 9.40 15.31 3.32
N ARG A 175 10.24 14.37 2.91
CA ARG A 175 10.79 14.28 1.56
C ARG A 175 10.31 12.99 0.93
N PHE A 176 9.57 13.11 -0.16
CA PHE A 176 9.07 11.99 -0.96
C PHE A 176 9.97 11.80 -2.17
N SER A 177 10.48 10.58 -2.32
CA SER A 177 11.31 10.16 -3.44
C SER A 177 10.69 8.92 -4.08
N GLY A 178 10.49 8.95 -5.40
CA GLY A 178 10.01 7.78 -6.13
C GLY A 178 11.02 6.63 -6.08
N LEU A 179 10.53 5.42 -5.84
CA LEU A 179 11.30 4.18 -5.91
C LEU A 179 10.83 3.33 -7.10
N GLY A 180 11.75 2.56 -7.68
CA GLY A 180 11.48 1.70 -8.83
C GLY A 180 12.05 2.26 -10.14
N LYS A 181 11.62 1.68 -11.27
CA LYS A 181 12.12 2.08 -12.59
C LYS A 181 11.64 3.50 -12.93
N LEU A 182 12.58 4.44 -13.07
CA LEU A 182 12.31 5.80 -13.54
C LEU A 182 11.85 5.74 -15.00
N TYR A 183 10.62 6.17 -15.27
CA TYR A 183 10.16 6.42 -16.63
C TYR A 183 10.64 7.81 -17.05
N THR A 184 11.75 7.88 -17.76
CA THR A 184 12.44 9.15 -18.11
C THR A 184 11.81 9.88 -19.31
N GLY A 185 10.48 9.83 -19.49
CA GLY A 185 9.80 10.52 -20.60
C GLY A 185 8.29 10.62 -20.47
N ILE A 186 7.71 11.69 -21.05
CA ILE A 186 6.27 11.87 -21.20
C ILE A 186 5.81 11.06 -22.42
N ALA A 187 5.30 9.85 -22.19
CA ALA A 187 4.59 9.13 -23.24
C ALA A 187 3.10 9.52 -23.18
N ASN A 188 2.62 10.26 -24.18
CA ASN A 188 1.19 10.41 -24.45
C ASN A 188 0.55 9.01 -24.51
N ARG A 189 -0.34 8.68 -23.56
CA ARG A 189 -1.20 7.50 -23.69
C ARG A 189 -2.62 7.98 -24.03
N PRO A 190 -3.13 7.74 -25.26
CA PRO A 190 -4.57 7.75 -25.42
C PRO A 190 -5.14 6.59 -24.58
N PHE A 191 -6.08 6.90 -23.70
CA PHE A 191 -6.82 5.90 -22.94
C PHE A 191 -7.74 5.15 -23.89
N ALA A 192 -7.24 4.08 -24.51
CA ALA A 192 -8.10 2.99 -24.96
C ALA A 192 -8.32 2.09 -23.74
N GLN A 193 -9.57 1.93 -23.31
CA GLN A 193 -9.92 0.78 -22.47
C GLN A 193 -9.48 -0.48 -23.24
N GLN A 194 -8.33 -1.04 -22.89
CA GLN A 194 -7.94 -2.32 -23.46
C GLN A 194 -8.86 -3.38 -22.82
N PRO A 195 -9.61 -4.16 -23.61
CA PRO A 195 -10.37 -5.27 -23.06
C PRO A 195 -9.39 -6.25 -22.43
N VAL A 196 -9.48 -6.39 -21.11
CA VAL A 196 -8.56 -7.19 -20.29
C VAL A 196 -8.59 -8.62 -20.79
N LEU A 197 -7.45 -9.12 -21.27
CA LEU A 197 -7.28 -10.52 -21.60
C LEU A 197 -7.44 -11.37 -20.33
N ARG A 198 -8.24 -12.43 -20.40
CA ARG A 198 -8.48 -13.35 -19.28
C ARG A 198 -8.49 -14.78 -19.77
N VAL A 199 -7.96 -15.67 -18.94
CA VAL A 199 -8.09 -17.12 -19.13
C VAL A 199 -8.91 -17.68 -17.98
N THR A 200 -9.98 -18.41 -18.30
CA THR A 200 -10.83 -19.08 -17.32
C THR A 200 -10.77 -20.60 -17.52
N SER A 201 -10.63 -21.33 -16.42
CA SER A 201 -10.70 -22.80 -16.36
C SER A 201 -11.76 -23.20 -15.34
N VAL A 202 -12.52 -24.25 -15.64
CA VAL A 202 -13.49 -24.83 -14.70
C VAL A 202 -12.80 -25.98 -13.96
N PRO A 203 -12.89 -26.07 -12.62
CA PRO A 203 -12.31 -27.19 -11.88
C PRO A 203 -12.77 -28.55 -12.42
N GLY A 204 -11.83 -29.46 -12.67
CA GLY A 204 -12.11 -30.79 -13.23
C GLY A 204 -12.35 -30.83 -14.74
N ALA A 205 -12.44 -29.69 -15.42
CA ALA A 205 -12.52 -29.65 -16.87
C ALA A 205 -11.13 -29.72 -17.51
N GLU A 206 -11.00 -30.50 -18.58
CA GLU A 206 -9.76 -30.59 -19.36
C GLU A 206 -9.63 -29.46 -20.40
N THR A 207 -10.35 -28.36 -20.24
CA THR A 207 -10.35 -27.23 -21.18
C THR A 207 -10.25 -25.89 -20.46
N ALA A 208 -9.59 -24.93 -21.09
CA ALA A 208 -9.56 -23.54 -20.65
C ALA A 208 -10.01 -22.60 -21.78
N THR A 209 -10.52 -21.42 -21.42
CA THR A 209 -11.00 -20.39 -22.34
C THR A 209 -10.16 -19.13 -22.20
N LEU A 210 -9.51 -18.70 -23.27
CA LEU A 210 -8.94 -17.36 -23.42
C LEU A 210 -10.00 -16.40 -23.98
N SER A 211 -10.14 -15.20 -23.40
CA SER A 211 -11.09 -14.18 -23.84
C SER A 211 -10.51 -12.76 -23.74
N GLY A 212 -10.93 -11.86 -24.63
CA GLY A 212 -10.50 -10.45 -24.74
C GLY A 212 -10.49 -9.96 -26.20
N ALA A 213 -9.92 -8.80 -26.53
CA ALA A 213 -9.77 -8.38 -27.94
C ALA A 213 -8.63 -9.14 -28.65
N LEU A 214 -8.87 -10.42 -28.92
CA LEU A 214 -7.88 -11.31 -29.53
C LEU A 214 -7.57 -10.96 -30.99
N THR A 215 -8.40 -10.16 -31.65
CA THR A 215 -8.16 -9.64 -33.01
C THR A 215 -6.92 -8.74 -33.11
N ALA A 216 -6.43 -8.20 -31.99
CA ALA A 216 -5.20 -7.41 -31.95
C ALA A 216 -3.91 -8.26 -31.96
N TYR A 217 -4.03 -9.59 -31.95
CA TYR A 217 -2.92 -10.54 -31.81
C TYR A 217 -2.78 -11.44 -33.03
N ARG A 218 -1.52 -11.69 -33.42
CA ARG A 218 -1.16 -12.56 -34.55
C ARG A 218 -0.77 -13.97 -34.13
N SER A 219 -0.36 -14.16 -32.89
CA SER A 219 -0.10 -15.50 -32.34
C SER A 219 -0.39 -15.55 -30.85
N ALA A 220 -0.73 -16.73 -30.37
CA ALA A 220 -0.87 -17.05 -28.96
C ALA A 220 -0.34 -18.46 -28.72
N SER A 221 0.38 -18.65 -27.62
CA SER A 221 0.98 -19.93 -27.25
C SER A 221 0.90 -20.12 -25.75
N VAL A 222 0.81 -21.37 -25.32
CA VAL A 222 0.84 -21.77 -23.92
C VAL A 222 2.28 -22.12 -23.56
N VAL A 223 2.76 -21.54 -22.46
CA VAL A 223 4.11 -21.75 -21.94
C VAL A 223 4.07 -22.08 -20.44
N ASP A 224 5.08 -22.80 -19.96
CA ASP A 224 5.28 -23.01 -18.51
C ASP A 224 5.87 -21.74 -17.84
N LEU A 225 5.97 -21.74 -16.51
CA LEU A 225 6.54 -20.59 -15.77
C LEU A 225 8.03 -20.32 -16.05
N ARG A 226 8.74 -21.26 -16.68
CA ARG A 226 10.14 -21.09 -17.12
C ARG A 226 10.23 -20.60 -18.57
N GLY A 227 9.08 -20.37 -19.22
CA GLY A 227 9.00 -19.90 -20.60
C GLY A 227 9.17 -21.02 -21.64
N ALA A 228 9.12 -22.30 -21.23
CA ALA A 228 9.15 -23.40 -22.17
C ALA A 228 7.83 -23.45 -22.95
N HIS A 229 7.91 -23.45 -24.28
CA HIS A 229 6.76 -23.59 -25.18
C HIS A 229 6.11 -24.97 -25.02
N LEU A 230 4.78 -24.98 -24.90
CA LEU A 230 4.00 -26.20 -24.74
C LEU A 230 3.16 -26.47 -26.00
N PHE A 231 2.35 -25.51 -26.44
CA PHE A 231 1.58 -25.59 -27.69
C PHE A 231 0.99 -24.23 -28.10
N ASP A 232 0.61 -24.09 -29.36
CA ASP A 232 0.01 -22.86 -29.90
C ASP A 232 -1.53 -22.85 -29.80
N LEU A 233 -2.11 -21.66 -29.66
CA LEU A 233 -3.55 -21.43 -29.63
C LEU A 233 -4.03 -20.84 -30.97
N PRO A 234 -5.11 -21.39 -31.56
CA PRO A 234 -5.64 -20.88 -32.82
C PRO A 234 -6.40 -19.57 -32.61
N LEU A 235 -5.82 -18.45 -33.05
CA LEU A 235 -6.48 -17.15 -33.07
C LEU A 235 -7.34 -17.02 -34.32
N ASN A 236 -8.65 -17.26 -34.19
CA ASN A 236 -9.58 -17.32 -35.33
C ASN A 236 -10.38 -16.02 -35.55
N GLY A 237 -9.82 -14.87 -35.18
CA GLY A 237 -10.54 -13.57 -35.25
C GLY A 237 -11.72 -13.42 -34.28
N SER A 238 -11.96 -14.42 -33.44
CA SER A 238 -12.93 -14.38 -32.34
C SER A 238 -12.29 -13.78 -31.09
N ASN A 239 -13.08 -13.05 -30.29
CA ASN A 239 -12.67 -12.55 -28.97
C ASN A 239 -12.63 -13.65 -27.88
N ARG A 240 -12.78 -14.91 -28.28
CA ARG A 240 -12.77 -16.08 -27.41
C ARG A 240 -12.15 -17.28 -28.12
N VAL A 241 -11.22 -17.96 -27.45
CA VAL A 241 -10.58 -19.20 -27.91
C VAL A 241 -10.63 -20.23 -26.78
N VAL A 242 -11.15 -21.42 -27.06
CA VAL A 242 -11.18 -22.55 -26.12
C VAL A 242 -10.10 -23.55 -26.53
N PHE A 243 -9.34 -24.05 -25.57
CA PHE A 243 -8.23 -24.97 -25.83
C PHE A 243 -8.17 -26.09 -24.79
N SER A 244 -7.61 -27.23 -25.21
CA SER A 244 -7.42 -28.38 -24.33
C SER A 244 -6.25 -28.15 -23.39
N THR A 245 -6.41 -28.64 -22.17
CA THR A 245 -5.38 -28.66 -21.12
C THR A 245 -5.08 -30.09 -20.68
N ALA A 246 -5.66 -31.12 -21.30
CA ALA A 246 -5.55 -32.52 -20.86
C ALA A 246 -4.10 -32.97 -20.61
N THR A 247 -3.17 -32.54 -21.45
CA THR A 247 -1.73 -32.89 -21.37
C THR A 247 -0.95 -32.10 -20.30
N LEU A 248 -1.55 -31.06 -19.71
CA LEU A 248 -0.92 -30.22 -18.70
C LEU A 248 -1.11 -30.80 -17.30
N GLN A 249 -0.09 -30.75 -16.46
CA GLN A 249 -0.23 -31.07 -15.04
C GLN A 249 -0.95 -29.94 -14.28
N LYS A 250 -1.49 -30.22 -13.09
CA LYS A 250 -2.03 -29.19 -12.19
C LYS A 250 -0.92 -28.18 -11.88
N GLY A 251 -1.19 -26.89 -12.07
CA GLY A 251 -0.14 -25.87 -11.95
C GLY A 251 -0.47 -24.56 -12.63
N THR A 252 0.48 -23.62 -12.54
CA THR A 252 0.37 -22.30 -13.18
C THR A 252 0.99 -22.32 -14.56
N TYR A 253 0.28 -21.74 -15.54
CA TYR A 253 0.74 -21.58 -16.92
C TYR A 253 0.54 -20.13 -17.38
N LEU A 254 1.19 -19.77 -18.48
CA LEU A 254 1.03 -18.48 -19.13
C LEU A 254 0.52 -18.69 -20.56
N VAL A 255 -0.44 -17.86 -21.01
CA VAL A 255 -0.69 -17.69 -22.44
C VAL A 255 0.17 -16.52 -22.86
N GLN A 256 1.17 -16.75 -23.70
CA GLN A 256 1.97 -15.71 -24.33
C GLN A 256 1.36 -15.35 -25.68
N LEU A 257 0.92 -14.10 -25.84
CA LEU A 257 0.37 -13.58 -27.08
C LEU A 257 1.33 -12.56 -27.70
N VAL A 258 1.40 -12.55 -29.03
CA VAL A 258 2.14 -11.56 -29.80
C VAL A 258 1.14 -10.69 -30.55
N ARG A 259 1.20 -9.39 -30.31
CA ARG A 259 0.36 -8.40 -30.98
C ARG A 259 0.76 -8.19 -32.42
N ASN A 260 -0.17 -7.67 -33.21
CA ASN A 260 0.09 -7.28 -34.60
C ASN A 260 1.24 -6.24 -34.70
N ASP A 261 1.35 -5.36 -33.68
CA ASP A 261 2.43 -4.37 -33.53
C ASP A 261 3.76 -4.94 -32.99
N GLY A 262 3.83 -6.26 -32.75
CA GLY A 262 5.03 -6.96 -32.30
C GLY A 262 5.27 -6.97 -30.79
N LYS A 263 4.40 -6.34 -29.98
CA LYS A 263 4.49 -6.42 -28.52
C LYS A 263 4.01 -7.77 -28.00
N ASN A 264 4.67 -8.27 -26.95
CA ASN A 264 4.27 -9.50 -26.27
C ASN A 264 3.42 -9.15 -25.04
N GLU A 265 2.34 -9.90 -24.82
CA GLU A 265 1.55 -9.87 -23.61
C GLU A 265 1.42 -11.29 -23.05
N ALA A 266 1.30 -11.44 -21.73
CA ALA A 266 1.16 -12.74 -21.10
C ALA A 266 0.00 -12.75 -20.12
N VAL A 267 -0.81 -13.81 -20.16
CA VAL A 267 -1.94 -14.00 -19.25
C VAL A 267 -1.67 -15.23 -18.40
N LYS A 268 -1.50 -15.03 -17.10
CA LYS A 268 -1.32 -16.11 -16.13
C LYS A 268 -2.66 -16.76 -15.81
N TRP A 269 -2.68 -18.10 -15.75
CA TRP A 269 -3.80 -18.84 -15.21
C TRP A 269 -3.35 -20.10 -14.48
N PHE A 270 -4.25 -20.67 -13.68
CA PHE A 270 -4.01 -21.91 -12.96
C PHE A 270 -4.87 -23.04 -13.53
N LYS A 271 -4.26 -24.17 -13.88
CA LYS A 271 -4.98 -25.41 -14.12
C LYS A 271 -5.20 -26.08 -12.76
N ASN A 272 -6.47 -26.13 -12.35
CA ASN A 272 -6.92 -26.79 -11.12
C ASN A 272 -6.90 -28.30 -11.22
#